data_AF-A0A1G3XSR4-F1
#
_entry.id   AF-A0A1G3XSR4-F1
#
_cell.length_a   1.000
_cell.length_b   1.000
_cell.length_c   1.000
_cell.angle_alpha   90.00
_cell.angle_beta   90.00
_cell.angle_gamma   90.00
#
_symmetry.space_group_name_H-M   'P 1'
#
loop_
_entity.id
_entity.type
_entity.pdbx_description
1 polymer ?
#
loop_
_entity_poly.entity_id
_entity_poly.type
_entity_poly.pdbx_seq_one_letter_code
_entity_poly.pdbx_strand_id
1 'polypeptide(L)'
;MLQSKTVAVAMVITITGVLILALYLVSVRPPVPSERELPNEAVIERANRLEETKILLTRYPNASIEVDRSGRLAVDYRITEPAQANDSNVLPYLRLRILMSSDGEPQELFAECWNNSTNRHIEQEDVISYLRTETCLEQ
;
A
#
# COMPACT_ATOMS: atom_id res chain seq x y z
N MET A 1 -67.85 11.38 -4.97
CA MET A 1 -66.74 11.21 -3.98
C MET A 1 -65.84 9.99 -4.22
N LEU A 2 -66.24 8.98 -5.00
CA LEU A 2 -65.42 7.77 -5.23
C LEU A 2 -64.22 8.00 -6.18
N GLN A 3 -64.39 8.89 -7.17
CA GLN A 3 -63.42 9.16 -8.25
C GLN A 3 -62.14 9.89 -7.76
N SER A 4 -62.24 10.67 -6.68
CA SER A 4 -61.09 11.39 -6.09
C SER A 4 -60.15 10.43 -5.34
N LYS A 5 -60.69 9.38 -4.71
CA LYS A 5 -59.90 8.40 -3.94
C LYS A 5 -59.06 7.52 -4.86
N THR A 6 -59.59 7.13 -6.01
CA THR A 6 -58.88 6.31 -7.01
C THR A 6 -57.74 7.08 -7.69
N VAL A 7 -57.92 8.38 -7.94
CA VAL A 7 -56.87 9.24 -8.51
C VAL A 7 -55.71 9.45 -7.53
N ALA A 8 -56.01 9.63 -6.24
CA ALA A 8 -54.98 9.78 -5.21
C ALA A 8 -54.12 8.51 -5.06
N VAL A 9 -54.74 7.32 -5.07
CA VAL A 9 -54.02 6.04 -4.97
C VAL A 9 -53.13 5.81 -6.18
N ALA A 10 -53.61 6.13 -7.39
CA ALA A 10 -52.81 5.99 -8.61
C ALA A 10 -51.55 6.89 -8.60
N MET A 11 -51.67 8.12 -8.10
CA MET A 11 -50.52 9.03 -7.98
C MET A 11 -49.48 8.56 -6.96
N VAL A 12 -49.91 7.98 -5.82
CA VAL A 12 -48.98 7.44 -4.84
C VAL A 12 -48.17 6.29 -5.44
N ILE A 13 -48.82 5.38 -6.18
CA ILE A 13 -48.15 4.24 -6.81
C ILE A 13 -47.11 4.69 -7.83
N THR A 14 -47.44 5.66 -8.69
CA THR A 14 -46.50 6.15 -9.70
C THR A 14 -45.29 6.86 -9.08
N ILE A 15 -45.50 7.69 -8.06
CA ILE A 15 -44.41 8.36 -7.34
C ILE A 15 -43.49 7.33 -6.68
N THR A 16 -44.06 6.32 -6.03
CA THR A 16 -43.27 5.29 -5.33
C THR A 16 -42.48 4.43 -6.33
N GLY A 17 -43.09 4.06 -7.46
CA GLY A 17 -42.41 3.32 -8.53
C GLY A 17 -41.24 4.10 -9.14
N VAL A 18 -41.42 5.40 -9.39
CA VAL A 18 -40.33 6.28 -9.89
C VAL A 18 -39.22 6.41 -8.84
N LEU A 19 -39.56 6.52 -7.55
CA LEU A 19 -38.58 6.62 -6.48
C LEU A 19 -37.73 5.34 -6.37
N ILE A 20 -38.38 4.17 -6.43
CA ILE A 20 -37.69 2.87 -6.41
C ILE A 20 -36.80 2.70 -7.64
N LEU A 21 -37.27 3.09 -8.82
CA LEU A 21 -36.49 3.02 -10.05
C LEU A 21 -35.27 3.97 -10.00
N ALA A 22 -35.43 5.18 -9.47
CA ALA A 22 -34.34 6.12 -9.28
C ALA A 22 -33.30 5.59 -8.28
N LEU A 23 -33.74 5.01 -7.16
CA LEU A 23 -32.86 4.37 -6.18
C LEU A 23 -32.12 3.18 -6.78
N TYR A 24 -32.80 2.37 -7.61
CA TYR A 24 -32.17 1.26 -8.32
C TYR A 24 -31.08 1.77 -9.27
N LEU A 25 -31.36 2.80 -10.08
CA LEU A 25 -30.38 3.37 -11.00
C LEU A 25 -29.17 4.01 -10.28
N VAL A 26 -29.37 4.61 -9.10
CA VAL A 26 -28.26 5.12 -8.27
C VAL A 26 -27.43 3.99 -7.66
N SER A 27 -28.04 2.84 -7.37
CA SER A 27 -27.34 1.66 -6.82
C SER A 27 -26.52 0.90 -7.87
N VAL A 28 -26.93 0.92 -9.13
CA VAL A 28 -26.19 0.33 -10.25
C VAL A 28 -25.13 1.33 -10.73
N ARG A 29 -24.12 1.58 -9.88
CA ARG A 29 -22.88 2.17 -10.40
C ARG A 29 -22.24 1.12 -11.31
N PRO A 30 -21.89 1.46 -12.56
CA PRO A 30 -21.06 0.55 -13.34
C PRO A 30 -19.79 0.27 -12.52
N PRO A 31 -19.28 -0.98 -12.51
CA PRO A 31 -17.97 -1.23 -11.97
C PRO A 31 -17.01 -0.24 -12.62
N VAL A 32 -16.36 0.59 -11.79
CA VAL A 32 -15.30 1.47 -12.27
C VAL A 32 -14.36 0.57 -13.07
N PRO A 33 -14.07 0.86 -14.35
CA PRO A 33 -13.10 0.10 -15.09
C PRO A 33 -11.86 0.04 -14.22
N SER A 34 -11.41 -1.15 -13.82
CA SER A 34 -10.22 -1.27 -13.00
C SER A 34 -9.13 -0.47 -13.71
N GLU A 35 -8.68 0.64 -13.13
CA GLU A 35 -7.41 1.23 -13.52
C GLU A 35 -6.45 0.06 -13.57
N ARG A 36 -5.90 -0.20 -14.76
CA ARG A 36 -5.15 -1.41 -15.05
C ARG A 36 -4.00 -1.44 -14.04
N GLU A 37 -4.17 -2.28 -13.02
CA GLU A 37 -3.29 -2.30 -11.87
C GLU A 37 -1.87 -2.55 -12.37
N LEU A 38 -0.94 -1.66 -12.01
CA LEU A 38 0.43 -1.78 -12.51
C LEU A 38 1.01 -3.13 -12.08
N PRO A 39 1.67 -3.87 -12.98
CA PRO A 39 2.32 -5.12 -12.60
C PRO A 39 3.42 -4.85 -11.57
N ASN A 40 3.62 -5.77 -10.63
CA ASN A 40 4.57 -5.62 -9.53
C ASN A 40 5.99 -5.33 -10.03
N GLU A 41 6.37 -5.95 -11.15
CA GLU A 41 7.67 -5.76 -11.79
C GLU A 41 7.89 -4.30 -12.21
N ALA A 42 6.86 -3.63 -12.73
CA ALA A 42 6.96 -2.23 -13.13
C ALA A 42 7.11 -1.29 -11.92
N VAL A 43 6.42 -1.61 -10.81
CA VAL A 43 6.52 -0.82 -9.56
C VAL A 43 7.91 -1.01 -8.94
N ILE A 44 8.41 -2.25 -8.90
CA ILE A 44 9.77 -2.57 -8.42
C ILE A 44 10.83 -1.89 -9.30
N GLU A 45 10.68 -1.94 -10.63
CA GLU A 45 11.62 -1.30 -11.56
C GLU A 45 11.76 0.19 -11.27
N ARG A 46 10.65 0.88 -11.00
CA ARG A 46 10.66 2.31 -10.66
C ARG A 46 11.29 2.56 -9.30
N ALA A 47 10.96 1.77 -8.28
CA ALA A 47 11.61 1.84 -6.98
C ALA A 47 13.13 1.60 -7.04
N ASN A 48 13.59 0.72 -7.94
CA ASN A 48 15.02 0.44 -8.17
C ASN A 48 15.79 1.61 -8.82
N ARG A 49 15.11 2.64 -9.31
CA ARG A 49 15.79 3.83 -9.87
C ARG A 49 16.31 4.76 -8.78
N LEU A 50 15.75 4.71 -7.57
CA LEU A 50 16.14 5.54 -6.44
C LEU A 50 17.57 5.24 -5.98
N GLU A 51 18.25 6.26 -5.45
CA GLU A 51 19.64 6.13 -4.99
C GLU A 51 19.71 5.26 -3.73
N GLU A 52 18.75 5.40 -2.83
CA GLU A 52 18.57 4.63 -1.60
C GLU A 52 18.51 3.13 -1.89
N THR A 53 17.70 2.75 -2.87
CA THR A 53 17.56 1.35 -3.30
C THR A 53 18.85 0.80 -3.87
N LYS A 54 19.56 1.58 -4.70
CA LYS A 54 20.85 1.17 -5.27
C LYS A 54 21.90 0.96 -4.17
N ILE A 55 21.97 1.87 -3.20
CA ILE A 55 22.88 1.75 -2.05
C ILE A 55 22.55 0.49 -1.25
N LEU A 56 21.27 0.30 -0.92
CA LEU A 56 20.82 -0.86 -0.15
C LEU A 56 21.17 -2.17 -0.86
N LEU A 57 20.82 -2.31 -2.15
CA LEU A 57 21.05 -3.54 -2.91
C LEU A 57 22.54 -3.79 -3.20
N THR A 58 23.36 -2.74 -3.26
CA THR A 58 24.81 -2.89 -3.36
C THR A 58 25.38 -3.53 -2.09
N ARG A 59 24.87 -3.13 -0.92
CA ARG A 59 25.32 -3.64 0.38
C ARG A 59 24.69 -4.98 0.74
N TYR A 60 23.42 -5.16 0.41
CA TYR A 60 22.61 -6.34 0.71
C TYR A 60 21.98 -6.89 -0.58
N PRO A 61 22.77 -7.56 -1.44
CA PRO A 61 22.28 -8.05 -2.74
C PRO A 61 21.20 -9.14 -2.61
N ASN A 62 21.07 -9.74 -1.43
CA ASN A 62 20.08 -10.78 -1.13
C ASN A 62 18.84 -10.25 -0.41
N ALA A 63 18.60 -8.93 -0.41
CA ALA A 63 17.38 -8.36 0.16
C ALA A 63 16.14 -8.95 -0.51
N SER A 64 15.17 -9.38 0.30
CA SER A 64 13.84 -9.75 -0.19
C SER A 64 13.10 -8.51 -0.65
N ILE A 65 12.39 -8.61 -1.78
CA ILE A 65 11.65 -7.50 -2.39
C ILE A 65 10.19 -7.90 -2.48
N GLU A 66 9.31 -7.11 -1.85
CA GLU A 66 7.87 -7.38 -1.81
C GLU A 66 7.10 -6.13 -2.22
N VAL A 67 6.00 -6.31 -2.96
CA VAL A 67 5.06 -5.22 -3.27
C VAL A 67 3.85 -5.37 -2.36
N ASP A 68 3.69 -4.41 -1.44
CA ASP A 68 2.55 -4.36 -0.53
C ASP A 68 1.42 -3.52 -1.16
N ARG A 69 0.26 -4.16 -1.32
CA ARG A 69 -0.99 -3.57 -1.84
C ARG A 69 -2.12 -3.58 -0.82
N SER A 70 -1.85 -4.01 0.42
CA SER A 70 -2.87 -4.12 1.47
C SER A 70 -3.30 -2.74 2.03
N GLY A 71 -2.53 -1.69 1.73
CA GLY A 71 -2.82 -0.30 2.08
C GLY A 71 -2.36 0.65 0.96
N ARG A 72 -1.51 1.64 1.30
CA ARG A 72 -0.79 2.43 0.28
C ARG A 72 0.15 1.49 -0.48
N LEU A 73 0.14 1.57 -1.81
CA LEU A 73 1.06 0.82 -2.66
C LEU A 73 2.49 1.09 -2.19
N ALA A 74 3.26 0.05 -1.92
CA ALA A 74 4.63 0.20 -1.46
C ALA A 74 5.52 -0.92 -1.99
N VAL A 75 6.81 -0.61 -2.09
CA VAL A 75 7.86 -1.61 -2.30
C VAL A 75 8.70 -1.70 -1.05
N ASP A 76 8.79 -2.90 -0.50
CA ASP A 76 9.56 -3.23 0.68
C ASP A 76 10.81 -4.00 0.29
N TYR A 77 11.97 -3.49 0.67
CA TYR A 77 13.25 -4.19 0.60
C TYR A 77 13.62 -4.62 2.00
N ARG A 78 13.56 -5.91 2.30
CA ARG A 78 13.77 -6.43 3.65
C ARG A 78 14.97 -7.37 3.69
N ILE A 79 15.84 -7.13 4.66
CA ILE A 79 16.97 -7.96 5.02
C ILE A 79 16.66 -8.53 6.39
N THR A 80 16.75 -9.84 6.55
CA THR A 80 16.51 -10.51 7.84
C THR A 80 17.67 -11.47 8.07
N GLU A 81 18.27 -11.41 9.25
CA GLU A 81 19.29 -12.38 9.61
C GLU A 81 18.67 -13.75 9.90
N PRO A 82 19.38 -14.86 9.61
CA PRO A 82 18.92 -16.17 10.03
C PRO A 82 18.78 -16.21 11.55
N ALA A 83 17.72 -16.86 12.02
CA ALA A 83 17.47 -17.05 13.46
C ALA A 83 18.71 -17.63 14.16
N GLN A 84 19.32 -16.86 15.05
CA GLN A 84 20.18 -17.47 16.06
C GLN A 84 19.28 -18.27 17.00
N ALA A 85 19.72 -19.48 17.34
CA ALA A 85 18.92 -20.53 17.97
C ALA A 85 18.29 -20.21 19.34
N ASN A 86 18.47 -18.99 19.87
CA ASN A 86 18.08 -18.62 21.23
C ASN A 86 17.11 -17.41 21.23
N ASP A 87 15.82 -17.73 21.38
CA ASP A 87 14.82 -17.01 22.20
C ASP A 87 14.34 -15.60 21.83
N SER A 88 14.33 -15.22 20.55
CA SER A 88 13.49 -14.09 20.10
C SER A 88 12.59 -14.50 18.93
N ASN A 89 11.27 -14.44 19.12
CA ASN A 89 10.27 -14.71 18.07
C ASN A 89 10.30 -13.69 16.92
N VAL A 90 11.09 -12.62 17.04
CA VAL A 90 11.24 -11.57 16.04
C VAL A 90 12.72 -11.46 15.67
N LEU A 91 13.03 -11.78 14.42
CA LEU A 91 14.38 -11.70 13.89
C LEU A 91 14.77 -10.24 13.63
N PRO A 92 16.04 -9.86 13.91
CA PRO A 92 16.57 -8.58 13.48
C PRO A 92 16.35 -8.37 11.98
N TYR A 93 15.89 -7.18 11.62
CA TYR A 93 15.68 -6.83 10.22
C TYR A 93 16.03 -5.38 9.93
N LEU A 94 16.50 -5.15 8.71
CA LEU A 94 16.56 -3.85 8.07
C LEU A 94 15.52 -3.84 6.96
N ARG A 95 14.71 -2.80 6.89
CA ARG A 95 13.71 -2.60 5.86
C ARG A 95 13.84 -1.20 5.27
N LEU A 96 13.90 -1.10 3.95
CA LEU A 96 13.63 0.13 3.23
C LEU A 96 12.23 0.02 2.63
N ARG A 97 11.32 0.93 3.01
CA ARG A 97 9.97 1.00 2.44
C ARG A 97 9.85 2.25 1.59
N ILE A 98 9.39 2.07 0.35
CA ILE A 98 9.11 3.16 -0.58
C ILE A 98 7.61 3.15 -0.85
N LEU A 99 6.94 4.22 -0.48
CA LEU A 99 5.52 4.42 -0.78
C LEU A 99 5.38 4.96 -2.20
N MET A 100 4.50 4.33 -2.95
CA MET A 100 4.27 4.57 -4.36
C MET A 100 2.87 5.19 -4.54
N SER A 101 2.74 6.06 -5.52
CA SER A 101 1.46 6.52 -6.03
C SER A 101 0.72 5.40 -6.80
N SER A 102 -0.56 5.60 -7.10
CA SER A 102 -1.36 4.64 -7.87
C SER A 102 -0.84 4.43 -9.30
N ASP A 103 -0.17 5.43 -9.89
CA ASP A 103 0.48 5.33 -11.20
C ASP A 103 1.88 4.72 -11.12
N GLY A 104 2.37 4.37 -9.92
CA GLY A 104 3.62 3.65 -9.69
C GLY A 104 4.86 4.53 -9.53
N GLU A 105 4.70 5.83 -9.30
CA GLU A 105 5.81 6.74 -9.02
C GLU A 105 6.14 6.77 -7.51
N PRO A 106 7.42 6.82 -7.12
CA PRO A 106 7.80 6.99 -5.72
C PRO A 106 7.31 8.33 -5.14
N GLN A 107 6.76 8.32 -3.93
CA GLN A 107 6.28 9.52 -3.23
C GLN A 107 7.06 9.82 -1.95
N GLU A 108 7.21 8.81 -1.10
CA GLU A 108 7.83 8.90 0.23
C GLU A 108 8.67 7.64 0.45
N LEU A 109 9.72 7.74 1.25
CA LEU A 109 10.49 6.58 1.67
C LEU A 109 11.00 6.73 3.10
N PHE A 110 11.24 5.59 3.74
CA PHE A 110 11.87 5.53 5.05
C PHE A 110 12.58 4.20 5.23
N ALA A 111 13.53 4.15 6.16
CA ALA A 111 14.15 2.91 6.59
C ALA A 111 13.73 2.57 8.03
N GLU A 112 13.56 1.29 8.30
CA GLU A 112 13.33 0.74 9.62
C GLU A 112 14.44 -0.23 9.96
N CYS A 113 15.03 -0.07 11.12
CA CYS A 113 15.97 -1.02 11.68
C CYS A 113 15.41 -1.57 12.98
N TRP A 114 15.16 -2.86 13.00
CA TRP A 114 14.84 -3.60 14.20
C TRP A 114 16.01 -4.51 14.55
N ASN A 115 16.58 -4.32 15.72
CA ASN A 115 17.44 -5.32 16.36
C ASN A 115 16.89 -5.63 17.74
N ASN A 116 17.40 -6.68 18.39
CA ASN A 116 16.91 -7.18 19.69
C ASN A 116 16.88 -6.13 20.81
N SER A 117 17.49 -4.96 20.61
CA SER A 117 17.62 -3.89 21.60
C SER A 117 16.98 -2.57 21.17
N THR A 118 16.74 -2.34 19.87
CA THR A 118 16.31 -1.04 19.34
C THR A 118 15.42 -1.18 18.12
N ASN A 119 14.37 -0.35 18.09
CA ASN A 119 13.63 -0.05 16.88
C ASN A 119 13.97 1.38 16.47
N ARG A 120 14.56 1.56 15.28
CA ARG A 120 14.87 2.86 14.72
C ARG A 120 14.06 3.06 13.45
N HIS A 121 13.32 4.16 13.41
CA HIS A 121 12.68 4.67 12.20
C HIS A 121 13.55 5.81 11.66
N ILE A 122 13.93 5.74 10.39
CA ILE A 122 14.82 6.70 9.72
C ILE A 122 14.03 7.34 8.59
N GLU A 123 13.77 8.63 8.76
CA GLU A 123 13.03 9.45 7.80
C GLU A 123 13.86 9.69 6.52
N GLN A 124 13.17 10.02 5.44
CA GLN A 124 13.72 10.18 4.09
C GLN A 124 15.06 10.93 4.01
N GLU A 125 15.19 12.05 4.73
CA GLU A 125 16.37 12.93 4.67
C GLU A 125 17.67 12.23 5.14
N ASP A 126 17.54 11.25 6.04
CA ASP A 126 18.67 10.58 6.67
C ASP A 126 18.93 9.17 6.12
N VAL A 127 18.05 8.64 5.26
CA VAL A 127 18.14 7.25 4.76
C VAL A 127 19.46 6.98 4.05
N ILE A 128 19.91 7.87 3.15
CA ILE A 128 21.18 7.67 2.43
C ILE A 128 22.36 7.60 3.39
N SER A 129 22.40 8.53 4.35
CA SER A 129 23.46 8.59 5.36
C SER A 129 23.47 7.29 6.17
N TYR A 130 22.30 6.91 6.68
CA TYR A 130 22.10 5.69 7.46
C TYR A 130 22.54 4.42 6.72
N LEU A 131 22.09 4.24 5.47
CA LEU A 131 22.43 3.05 4.67
C LEU A 131 23.93 2.93 4.36
N ARG A 132 24.64 4.06 4.28
CA ARG A 132 26.09 4.11 4.01
C ARG A 132 26.93 3.87 5.25
N THR A 133 26.53 4.40 6.41
CA THR A 133 27.40 4.48 7.59
C THR A 133 27.06 3.48 8.68
N GLU A 134 25.78 3.12 8.83
CA GLU A 134 25.31 2.38 10.00
C GLU A 134 25.16 0.90 9.70
N THR A 135 25.38 0.08 10.72
CA THR A 135 25.25 -1.38 10.67
C THR A 135 24.03 -1.80 11.47
N CYS A 136 22.85 -1.79 10.85
CA CYS A 136 21.63 -2.25 11.53
C CYS A 136 21.77 -3.69 12.04
N LEU A 137 22.41 -4.54 11.21
CA LEU A 137 22.48 -5.99 11.39
C LEU A 137 23.87 -6.50 11.79
N GLU A 138 24.93 -5.69 11.71
CA GLU A 138 26.26 -6.13 12.14
C GLU A 138 26.38 -5.91 13.66
N GLN A 139 26.42 -7.01 14.42
CA GLN A 139 26.88 -7.04 15.82
C GLN A 139 28.36 -7.44 15.88
#